data_AF-A0A2M7TLH1-F1
#
_entry.id   AF-A0A2M7TLH1-F1
#
_cell.length_a   1.000
_cell.length_b   1.000
_cell.length_c   1.000
_cell.angle_alpha   90.00
_cell.angle_beta   90.00
_cell.angle_gamma   90.00
#
_symmetry.space_group_name_H-M   'P 1'
#
loop_
_entity.id
_entity.type
_entity.pdbx_description
1 polymer ?
#
loop_
_entity_poly.entity_id
_entity_poly.type
_entity_poly.pdbx_seq_one_letter_code
_entity_poly.pdbx_strand_id
1 'polypeptide(L)'
;MKTMLKTKRGFTLIELLVVVVIIGVLAAIAINTVNVNAQRQRANESVVRTNVEKLCSTVSTCFAANIGMNSDACDEWSELGAIVPNKPENATYTLLDDNALSTSATGYVLVTGTINTCSIGCFVQNDLGTGTVNGVTAQSGELSNFSTTCITE
;
A
#
# COMPACT_ATOMS: atom_id res chain seq x y z
N MET A 1 -76.79 -22.83 -0.50
CA MET A 1 -75.59 -21.96 -0.53
C MET A 1 -74.80 -22.19 0.75
N LYS A 2 -73.56 -22.69 0.65
CA LYS A 2 -72.69 -22.97 1.80
C LYS A 2 -71.72 -21.79 1.97
N THR A 3 -71.93 -20.96 2.98
CA THR A 3 -71.10 -19.78 3.26
C THR A 3 -69.80 -20.20 3.92
N MET A 4 -68.67 -19.93 3.26
CA MET A 4 -67.34 -20.16 3.82
C MET A 4 -67.01 -19.08 4.85
N LEU A 5 -66.91 -19.46 6.13
CA LEU A 5 -66.40 -18.61 7.19
C LEU A 5 -64.90 -18.40 6.99
N LYS A 6 -64.51 -17.20 6.56
CA LYS A 6 -63.11 -16.80 6.39
C LYS A 6 -62.50 -16.49 7.76
N THR A 7 -61.76 -17.44 8.33
CA THR A 7 -61.00 -17.25 9.58
C THR A 7 -59.98 -16.11 9.39
N LYS A 8 -60.17 -15.00 10.10
CA LYS A 8 -59.16 -13.93 10.19
C LYS A 8 -58.08 -14.38 11.17
N ARG A 9 -56.89 -14.73 10.66
CA ARG A 9 -55.68 -14.92 11.48
C ARG A 9 -55.09 -13.54 11.75
N GLY A 10 -55.18 -13.07 12.99
CA GLY A 10 -54.56 -11.84 13.45
C GLY A 10 -53.11 -12.10 13.87
N PHE A 11 -52.20 -11.21 13.50
CA PHE A 11 -50.83 -11.17 13.97
C PHE A 11 -50.83 -10.76 15.44
N THR A 12 -50.18 -11.51 16.33
CA THR A 12 -50.16 -11.16 17.75
C THR A 12 -49.12 -10.08 18.04
N LEU A 13 -49.42 -9.18 18.98
CA LEU A 13 -48.44 -8.16 19.41
C LEU A 13 -47.17 -8.79 19.99
N ILE A 14 -47.27 -9.99 20.57
CA ILE A 14 -46.13 -10.73 21.09
C ILE A 14 -45.23 -11.29 19.97
N GLU A 15 -45.81 -11.73 18.84
CA GLU A 15 -45.02 -12.10 17.66
C GLU A 15 -44.20 -10.92 17.15
N LEU A 16 -44.79 -9.74 17.10
CA LEU A 16 -44.09 -8.54 16.66
C LEU A 16 -42.99 -8.14 17.66
N LEU A 17 -43.26 -8.28 18.96
CA LEU A 17 -42.31 -7.95 20.03
C LEU A 17 -41.06 -8.84 19.99
N VAL A 18 -41.22 -10.15 19.83
CA VAL A 18 -40.08 -11.07 19.77
C VAL A 18 -39.21 -10.80 18.54
N VAL A 19 -39.83 -10.45 17.39
CA VAL A 19 -39.10 -10.15 16.16
C VAL A 19 -38.22 -8.90 16.31
N VAL A 20 -38.73 -7.81 16.91
CA VAL A 20 -37.92 -6.60 17.09
C VAL A 20 -36.78 -6.80 18.09
N VAL A 21 -36.97 -7.65 19.11
CA VAL A 21 -35.92 -8.03 20.06
C VAL A 21 -34.81 -8.82 19.35
N ILE A 22 -35.16 -9.80 18.52
CA ILE A 22 -34.17 -10.60 17.76
C ILE A 22 -33.40 -9.71 16.78
N ILE A 23 -34.09 -8.85 16.02
CA ILE A 23 -33.44 -7.91 15.09
C ILE A 23 -32.53 -6.93 15.85
N GLY A 24 -32.93 -6.47 17.04
CA GLY A 24 -32.11 -5.59 17.88
C GLY A 24 -30.79 -6.23 18.33
N VAL A 25 -30.81 -7.51 18.74
CA VAL A 25 -29.59 -8.25 19.13
C VAL A 25 -28.68 -8.48 17.92
N LEU A 26 -29.25 -8.87 16.77
CA LEU A 26 -28.49 -9.08 15.53
C LEU A 26 -27.84 -7.78 15.04
N ALA A 27 -28.56 -6.65 15.10
CA ALA A 27 -28.04 -5.35 14.71
C ALA A 27 -26.86 -4.89 15.60
N ALA A 28 -26.91 -5.15 16.91
CA ALA A 28 -25.85 -4.79 17.84
C ALA A 28 -24.51 -5.50 17.54
N ILE A 29 -24.55 -6.76 17.12
CA ILE A 29 -23.34 -7.53 16.77
C ILE A 29 -22.77 -7.07 15.42
N ALA A 30 -23.65 -6.78 14.45
CA ALA A 30 -23.26 -6.41 13.09
C ALA A 30 -22.45 -5.09 13.01
N ILE A 31 -22.61 -4.17 13.96
CA ILE A 31 -21.91 -2.88 13.95
C ILE A 31 -20.40 -3.04 14.22
N ASN A 32 -19.99 -4.03 15.02
CA ASN A 32 -18.61 -4.12 15.50
C ASN A 32 -17.63 -4.77 14.50
N THR A 33 -18.11 -5.36 13.40
CA THR A 33 -17.27 -6.18 12.50
C THR A 33 -16.84 -5.46 11.21
N VAL A 34 -17.31 -4.24 10.97
CA VAL A 34 -17.24 -3.58 9.65
C VAL A 34 -16.35 -2.35 9.70
N ASN A 35 -15.09 -2.49 10.14
CA ASN A 35 -14.07 -1.49 9.75
C ASN A 35 -13.48 -1.86 8.40
N VAL A 36 -14.33 -1.87 7.38
CA VAL A 36 -13.96 -2.19 5.98
C VAL A 36 -12.92 -1.21 5.46
N ASN A 37 -12.92 0.03 5.94
CA ASN A 37 -11.96 1.04 5.53
C ASN A 37 -10.54 0.70 6.00
N ALA A 38 -10.35 0.30 7.26
CA ALA A 38 -9.04 -0.10 7.75
C ALA A 38 -8.52 -1.38 7.06
N GLN A 39 -9.41 -2.34 6.74
CA GLN A 39 -9.02 -3.54 6.00
C GLN A 39 -8.61 -3.22 4.55
N ARG A 40 -9.34 -2.33 3.88
CA ARG A 40 -8.97 -1.84 2.53
C ARG A 40 -7.66 -1.08 2.53
N GLN A 41 -7.42 -0.23 3.52
CA GLN A 41 -6.15 0.49 3.66
C GLN A 41 -4.96 -0.48 3.79
N ARG A 42 -5.06 -1.47 4.69
CA ARG A 42 -4.02 -2.52 4.83
C ARG A 42 -3.80 -3.31 3.54
N ALA A 43 -4.86 -3.65 2.82
CA ALA A 43 -4.75 -4.35 1.55
C ALA A 43 -4.02 -3.50 0.49
N ASN A 44 -4.37 -2.22 0.39
CA ASN A 44 -3.73 -1.31 -0.56
C ASN A 44 -2.25 -1.06 -0.20
N GLU A 45 -1.92 -0.90 1.08
CA GLU A 45 -0.52 -0.79 1.55
C GLU A 45 0.29 -2.05 1.20
N SER A 46 -0.29 -3.24 1.39
CA SER A 46 0.37 -4.49 1.01
C SER A 46 0.63 -4.56 -0.50
N VAL A 47 -0.29 -4.09 -1.34
CA VAL A 47 -0.09 -4.03 -2.80
C VAL A 47 1.02 -3.05 -3.16
N VAL A 48 1.02 -1.86 -2.56
CA VAL A 48 2.06 -0.85 -2.75
C VAL A 48 3.43 -1.41 -2.36
N ARG A 49 3.54 -2.09 -1.21
CA ARG A 49 4.78 -2.73 -0.76
C ARG A 49 5.33 -3.71 -1.78
N THR A 50 4.52 -4.69 -2.19
CA THR A 50 4.95 -5.71 -3.15
C THR A 50 5.34 -5.10 -4.50
N ASN A 51 4.65 -4.04 -4.93
CA ASN A 51 5.01 -3.34 -6.15
C ASN A 51 6.34 -2.59 -5.99
N VAL A 52 6.54 -1.87 -4.88
CA VAL A 52 7.81 -1.18 -4.58
C VAL A 52 8.97 -2.18 -4.50
N GLU A 53 8.82 -3.31 -3.81
CA GLU A 53 9.86 -4.35 -3.71
C GLU A 53 10.30 -4.86 -5.10
N LYS A 54 9.36 -5.04 -6.03
CA LYS A 54 9.68 -5.42 -7.42
C LYS A 54 10.44 -4.33 -8.15
N LEU A 55 10.04 -3.08 -7.97
CA LEU A 55 10.71 -1.93 -8.58
C LEU A 55 12.13 -1.78 -8.01
N CYS A 56 12.28 -1.92 -6.70
CA CYS A 56 13.55 -1.94 -5.99
C CYS A 56 14.50 -3.03 -6.50
N SER A 57 14.01 -4.25 -6.67
CA SER A 57 14.78 -5.34 -7.26
C SER A 57 15.21 -5.03 -8.70
N THR A 58 14.36 -4.34 -9.47
CA THR A 58 14.68 -3.94 -10.84
C THR A 58 15.77 -2.86 -10.86
N VAL A 59 15.67 -1.86 -9.99
CA VAL A 59 16.72 -0.83 -9.82
C VAL A 59 18.05 -1.45 -9.41
N SER A 60 18.05 -2.36 -8.43
CA SER A 60 19.28 -3.05 -8.02
C SER A 60 19.90 -3.88 -9.15
N THR A 61 19.07 -4.53 -9.99
CA THR A 61 19.55 -5.28 -11.14
C THR A 61 20.11 -4.37 -12.23
N CYS A 62 19.43 -3.25 -12.52
CA CYS A 62 19.90 -2.25 -13.46
C CYS A 62 21.24 -1.65 -12.98
N PHE A 63 21.33 -1.33 -11.68
CA PHE A 63 22.53 -0.80 -11.08
C PHE A 63 23.69 -1.80 -11.18
N ALA A 64 23.45 -3.07 -10.87
CA ALA A 64 24.44 -4.14 -11.01
C ALA A 64 24.93 -4.33 -12.46
N ALA A 65 24.11 -4.03 -13.46
CA ALA A 65 24.47 -4.10 -14.88
C ALA A 65 25.29 -2.89 -15.36
N ASN A 66 25.18 -1.73 -14.68
CA ASN A 66 25.80 -0.47 -15.07
C ASN A 66 26.90 0.01 -14.11
N ILE A 67 27.43 -0.88 -13.25
CA ILE A 67 28.50 -0.54 -12.30
C ILE A 67 29.69 0.09 -13.05
N GLY A 68 30.01 1.34 -12.71
CA GLY A 68 31.13 2.09 -13.30
C GLY A 68 30.83 2.74 -14.66
N MET A 69 29.58 2.72 -15.12
CA MET A 69 29.12 3.38 -16.35
C MET A 69 28.04 4.41 -16.01
N ASN A 70 28.40 5.71 -16.07
CA ASN A 70 27.53 6.88 -15.91
C ASN A 70 26.77 7.00 -14.56
N SER A 71 26.76 8.19 -13.96
CA SER A 71 25.94 8.48 -12.77
C SER A 71 24.44 8.52 -13.10
N ASP A 72 24.12 8.78 -14.37
CA ASP A 72 22.76 9.05 -14.87
C ASP A 72 22.17 7.79 -15.49
N ALA A 73 22.31 6.64 -14.82
CA ALA A 73 21.77 5.37 -15.26
C ALA A 73 20.86 4.80 -14.18
N CYS A 74 19.76 4.19 -14.61
CA CYS A 74 18.74 3.57 -13.77
C CYS A 74 17.92 4.58 -12.94
N ASP A 75 17.89 5.85 -13.33
CA ASP A 75 17.16 6.93 -12.68
C ASP A 75 15.79 7.21 -13.29
N GLU A 76 15.56 6.77 -14.54
CA GLU A 76 14.28 6.87 -15.21
C GLU A 76 13.58 5.51 -15.42
N TRP A 77 12.23 5.53 -15.43
CA TRP A 77 11.42 4.33 -15.73
C TRP A 77 11.74 3.72 -17.11
N SER A 78 12.14 4.56 -18.07
CA SER A 78 12.56 4.18 -19.42
C SER A 78 13.74 3.21 -19.40
N GLU A 79 14.69 3.45 -18.49
CA GLU A 79 15.98 2.79 -18.44
C GLU A 79 15.92 1.47 -17.69
N LEU A 80 15.03 1.37 -16.70
CA LEU A 80 14.79 0.13 -15.97
C LEU A 80 14.11 -0.96 -16.82
N GLY A 81 13.56 -0.60 -17.98
CA GLY A 81 12.74 -1.51 -18.80
C GLY A 81 11.53 -2.06 -18.04
N ALA A 82 11.16 -1.41 -16.92
CA ALA A 82 10.14 -1.87 -16.00
C ALA A 82 8.77 -1.37 -16.43
N ILE A 83 7.78 -2.28 -16.49
CA ILE A 83 6.38 -1.87 -16.53
C ILE A 83 6.04 -1.38 -15.12
N VAL A 84 5.75 -0.09 -14.97
CA VAL A 84 5.25 0.46 -13.70
C VAL A 84 3.99 -0.33 -13.31
N PRO A 85 3.99 -1.06 -12.18
CA PRO A 85 2.86 -1.88 -11.79
C PRO A 85 1.59 -1.06 -11.63
N ASN A 86 0.44 -1.69 -11.87
CA ASN A 86 -0.85 -1.05 -11.58
C ASN A 86 -0.90 -0.64 -10.10
N LYS A 87 -1.17 0.64 -9.87
CA LYS A 87 -1.23 1.24 -8.54
C LYS A 87 -2.66 1.26 -8.01
N PRO A 88 -2.87 1.06 -6.70
CA PRO A 88 -4.16 1.30 -6.08
C PRO A 88 -4.53 2.79 -6.13
N GLU A 89 -5.81 3.10 -5.92
CA GLU A 89 -6.31 4.47 -5.90
C GLU A 89 -5.58 5.31 -4.83
N ASN A 90 -5.22 6.55 -5.17
CA ASN A 90 -4.41 7.48 -4.34
C ASN A 90 -3.00 7.01 -4.01
N ALA A 91 -2.47 5.99 -4.69
CA ALA A 91 -1.06 5.67 -4.62
C ALA A 91 -0.25 6.42 -5.69
N THR A 92 1.00 6.74 -5.36
CA THR A 92 1.98 7.26 -6.32
C THR A 92 3.28 6.50 -6.22
N TYR A 93 3.91 6.24 -7.36
CA TYR A 93 5.26 5.68 -7.45
C TYR A 93 6.16 6.74 -8.07
N THR A 94 7.32 6.97 -7.47
CA THR A 94 8.32 7.89 -8.00
C THR A 94 9.69 7.22 -8.03
N LEU A 95 10.47 7.64 -9.01
CA LEU A 95 11.90 7.37 -9.15
C LEU A 95 12.57 8.73 -9.11
N LEU A 96 13.60 8.84 -8.29
CA LEU A 96 14.36 10.05 -8.07
C LEU A 96 15.83 9.70 -8.08
N ASP A 97 16.63 10.50 -8.76
CA ASP A 97 18.07 10.56 -8.59
C ASP A 97 18.44 11.68 -7.61
N ASP A 98 19.69 11.65 -7.15
CA ASP A 98 20.23 12.61 -6.20
C ASP A 98 20.27 14.07 -6.72
N ASN A 99 20.17 14.31 -8.03
CA ASN A 99 20.03 15.67 -8.55
C ASN A 99 18.73 16.36 -8.09
N ALA A 100 17.74 15.61 -7.58
CA ALA A 100 16.44 16.12 -7.19
C ALA A 100 16.25 16.32 -5.67
N LEU A 101 17.14 15.81 -4.79
CA LEU A 101 16.96 15.89 -3.33
C LEU A 101 18.19 16.48 -2.61
N SER A 102 18.06 17.72 -2.15
CA SER A 102 19.11 18.52 -1.49
C SER A 102 19.48 18.07 -0.06
N THR A 103 19.50 16.76 0.23
CA THR A 103 19.81 16.23 1.57
C THR A 103 20.94 15.21 1.51
N SER A 104 22.17 15.73 1.56
CA SER A 104 23.34 15.11 2.19
C SER A 104 23.79 13.70 1.80
N ALA A 105 23.31 13.11 0.71
CA ALA A 105 23.79 11.82 0.20
C ALA A 105 24.06 11.95 -1.29
N THR A 106 25.30 12.24 -1.69
CA THR A 106 25.62 12.33 -3.13
C THR A 106 25.49 10.95 -3.81
N GLY A 107 24.81 10.87 -4.95
CA GLY A 107 24.78 9.70 -5.85
C GLY A 107 24.01 8.49 -5.36
N TYR A 108 22.68 8.55 -5.31
CA TYR A 108 21.79 7.39 -5.13
C TYR A 108 20.61 7.44 -6.10
N VAL A 109 19.99 6.28 -6.32
CA VAL A 109 18.68 6.15 -6.96
C VAL A 109 17.67 5.73 -5.91
N LEU A 110 16.55 6.45 -5.80
CA LEU A 110 15.50 6.25 -4.82
C LEU A 110 14.17 5.91 -5.51
N VAL A 111 13.58 4.78 -5.14
CA VAL A 111 12.21 4.41 -5.48
C VAL A 111 11.34 4.66 -4.28
N THR A 112 10.24 5.41 -4.46
CA THR A 112 9.22 5.55 -3.41
C THR A 112 7.83 5.20 -3.93
N GLY A 113 7.07 4.49 -3.11
CA GLY A 113 5.64 4.30 -3.23
C GLY A 113 4.95 4.92 -2.03
N THR A 114 4.06 5.87 -2.29
CA THR A 114 3.27 6.53 -1.25
C THR A 114 1.80 6.22 -1.42
N ILE A 115 1.11 6.04 -0.30
CA ILE A 115 -0.35 5.90 -0.25
C ILE A 115 -0.86 6.47 1.07
N ASN A 116 -1.78 7.43 1.00
CA ASN A 116 -2.23 8.19 2.18
C ASN A 116 -1.03 8.78 2.95
N THR A 117 -0.80 8.34 4.19
CA THR A 117 0.35 8.72 5.02
C THR A 117 1.48 7.69 4.98
N CYS A 118 1.30 6.52 4.37
CA CYS A 118 2.32 5.48 4.28
C CYS A 118 3.29 5.78 3.14
N SER A 119 4.59 5.73 3.42
CA SER A 119 5.66 5.83 2.42
C SER A 119 6.58 4.63 2.54
N ILE A 120 6.72 3.87 1.45
CA ILE A 120 7.60 2.70 1.36
C ILE A 120 8.57 2.96 0.23
N GLY A 121 9.83 2.63 0.41
CA GLY A 121 10.80 2.83 -0.65
C GLY A 121 12.08 2.06 -0.43
N CYS A 122 12.96 2.21 -1.40
CA CYS A 122 14.32 1.73 -1.31
C CYS A 122 15.23 2.71 -2.02
N PHE A 123 16.50 2.64 -1.69
CA PHE A 123 17.53 3.33 -2.45
C PHE A 123 18.74 2.43 -2.63
N VAL A 124 19.48 2.69 -3.71
CA VAL A 124 20.78 2.08 -3.98
C VAL A 124 21.80 3.20 -4.09
N GLN A 125 22.92 3.06 -3.37
CA GLN A 125 24.01 4.02 -3.40
C GLN A 125 24.89 3.79 -4.64
N ASN A 126 24.97 4.77 -5.53
CA ASN A 126 25.78 4.74 -6.76
C ASN A 126 27.24 5.12 -6.50
N ASP A 127 27.48 6.08 -5.61
CA ASP A 127 28.84 6.56 -5.35
C ASP A 127 29.66 5.66 -4.40
N LEU A 128 30.98 5.79 -4.48
CA LEU A 128 31.94 5.21 -3.55
C LEU A 128 31.77 5.89 -2.17
N GLY A 129 30.96 5.29 -1.30
CA GLY A 129 30.75 5.81 0.04
C GLY A 129 29.54 5.21 0.73
N THR A 130 29.04 5.94 1.72
CA THR A 130 27.78 5.64 2.40
C THR A 130 26.81 6.79 2.18
N GLY A 131 25.58 6.49 1.77
CA GLY A 131 24.51 7.48 1.69
C GLY A 131 23.43 7.18 2.71
N THR A 132 22.79 8.24 3.23
CA THR A 132 21.68 8.12 4.18
C THR A 132 20.44 8.75 3.59
N VAL A 133 19.39 7.95 3.40
CA VAL A 133 18.08 8.40 2.92
C VAL A 133 17.03 7.99 3.97
N ASN A 134 16.18 8.93 4.39
CA ASN A 134 15.14 8.71 5.42
C ASN A 134 15.67 8.03 6.70
N GLY A 135 16.90 8.34 7.10
CA GLY A 135 17.54 7.79 8.31
C GLY A 135 18.10 6.37 8.16
N VAL A 136 18.02 5.77 6.98
CA VAL A 136 18.64 4.48 6.66
C VAL A 136 19.94 4.75 5.89
N THR A 137 21.03 4.09 6.28
CA THR A 137 22.34 4.24 5.64
C THR A 137 22.69 2.99 4.84
N ALA A 138 23.10 3.17 3.58
CA ALA A 138 23.55 2.10 2.69
C ALA A 138 25.02 2.31 2.28
N GLN A 139 25.76 1.23 2.10
CA GLN A 139 27.06 1.26 1.41
C GLN A 139 26.89 1.27 -0.12
N SER A 140 27.94 1.66 -0.84
CA SER A 140 28.00 1.59 -2.31
C SER A 140 27.52 0.23 -2.85
N GLY A 141 26.54 0.26 -3.75
CA GLY A 141 25.91 -0.92 -4.34
C GLY A 141 24.95 -1.71 -3.44
N GLU A 142 24.76 -1.30 -2.18
CA GLU A 142 23.81 -1.92 -1.27
C GLU A 142 22.40 -1.38 -1.51
N LEU A 143 21.43 -2.29 -1.67
CA LEU A 143 20.01 -1.95 -1.67
C LEU A 143 19.50 -1.84 -0.24
N SER A 144 19.04 -0.64 0.13
CA SER A 144 18.45 -0.37 1.44
C SER A 144 16.98 -0.02 1.34
N ASN A 145 16.15 -0.68 2.13
CA ASN A 145 14.70 -0.45 2.18
C ASN A 145 14.33 0.44 3.37
N PHE A 146 13.27 1.21 3.23
CA PHE A 146 12.67 1.95 4.33
C PHE A 146 11.14 1.94 4.22
N SER A 147 10.49 2.13 5.37
CA SER A 147 9.04 2.29 5.48
C SER A 147 8.78 3.31 6.57
N THR A 148 7.84 4.21 6.35
CA THR A 148 7.47 5.25 7.30
C THR A 148 5.95 5.38 7.35
N THR A 149 5.41 5.46 8.57
CA THR A 149 3.99 5.74 8.85
C THR A 149 2.99 4.78 8.18
N CYS A 150 3.40 3.55 7.90
CA CYS A 150 2.55 2.47 7.37
C CYS A 150 1.91 1.66 8.50
N ILE A 151 0.70 1.14 8.23
CA ILE A 151 -0.09 0.36 9.20
C ILE A 151 0.37 -1.10 9.22
N THR A 152 0.90 -1.56 8.10
CA THR A 152 1.69 -2.79 8.01
C THR A 152 3.15 -2.43 8.22
N GLU A 153 3.85 -3.09 9.15
CA GLU A 153 5.31 -3.06 9.25
C GLU A 153 5.93 -4.06 8.28
#